data_AF-A0A9X2N6N3-F1
#
_entry.id   AF-A0A9X2N6N3-F1
#
_cell.length_a   1.000
_cell.length_b   1.000
_cell.length_c   1.000
_cell.angle_alpha   90.00
_cell.angle_beta   90.00
_cell.angle_gamma   90.00
#
_symmetry.space_group_name_H-M   'P 1'
#
loop_
_entity.id
_entity.type
_entity.pdbx_description
1 polymer ?
#
loop_
_entity_poly.entity_id
_entity_poly.type
_entity_poly.pdbx_seq_one_letter_code
_entity_poly.pdbx_strand_id
1 'polypeptide(L)' 'MSDPDELARALRATARTAATTALREGLEEIEERHGRDVADEVAGLVDVDGVFAGLREVTSRRADPDDEEWEFKPVTSI' A
#
# COMPACT_ATOMS: atom_id res chain seq x y z
N MET A 1 2.39 25.07 -10.52
CA MET A 1 1.78 24.78 -9.21
C MET A 1 1.65 23.28 -9.13
N SER A 2 2.24 22.64 -8.12
CA SER A 2 2.07 21.19 -7.94
C SER A 2 0.62 20.90 -7.53
N ASP A 3 0.06 19.86 -8.14
CA ASP A 3 -1.29 19.42 -7.87
C ASP A 3 -1.37 18.80 -6.45
N PRO A 4 -2.42 19.10 -5.65
CA PRO A 4 -2.55 18.55 -4.30
C PRO A 4 -2.54 17.01 -4.25
N ASP A 5 -3.06 16.32 -5.27
CA ASP A 5 -3.02 14.86 -5.33
C ASP A 5 -1.60 14.35 -5.59
N GLU A 6 -0.84 15.05 -6.43
CA GLU A 6 0.58 14.77 -6.66
C GLU A 6 1.41 14.89 -5.37
N LEU A 7 1.20 15.96 -4.61
CA LEU A 7 1.86 16.17 -3.31
C LEU A 7 1.45 15.10 -2.30
N ALA A 8 0.16 14.73 -2.25
CA ALA A 8 -0.32 13.68 -1.37
C ALA A 8 0.26 12.30 -1.73
N ARG A 9 0.42 11.98 -3.02
CA ARG A 9 1.11 10.75 -3.47
C ARG A 9 2.58 10.74 -3.07
N ALA A 10 3.29 11.84 -3.32
CA ALA A 10 4.70 11.98 -2.95
C ALA A 10 4.90 11.84 -1.44
N LEU A 11 4.01 12.42 -0.63
CA LEU A 11 4.04 12.29 0.82
C LEU A 11 3.78 10.85 1.28
N ARG A 12 2.79 10.15 0.71
CA ARG A 12 2.53 8.73 1.02
C ARG A 12 3.73 7.85 0.67
N ALA A 13 4.36 8.07 -0.48
CA ALA A 13 5.57 7.34 -0.87
C ALA A 13 6.72 7.57 0.11
N THR A 14 6.93 8.83 0.52
CA THR A 14 7.93 9.18 1.53
C THR A 14 7.63 8.53 2.88
N ALA A 15 6.38 8.62 3.34
CA ALA A 15 5.94 8.02 4.59
C ALA A 15 6.08 6.49 4.58
N ARG A 16 5.80 5.84 3.44
CA ARG A 16 6.01 4.39 3.27
C ARG A 16 7.48 4.02 3.42
N THR A 17 8.38 4.76 2.78
CA THR A 17 9.82 4.54 2.92
C THR A 17 10.26 4.73 4.37
N ALA A 18 9.83 5.82 5.02
CA ALA A 18 10.16 6.09 6.42
C ALA A 18 9.65 5.00 7.37
N ALA A 19 8.41 4.56 7.21
CA ALA A 19 7.83 3.47 8.01
C ALA A 19 8.59 2.14 7.79
N THR A 20 9.03 1.87 6.56
CA THR A 20 9.82 0.66 6.25
C THR A 20 11.18 0.71 6.94
N THR A 21 11.86 1.85 6.88
CA THR A 21 13.15 2.04 7.58
C THR A 21 12.98 1.90 9.09
N ALA A 22 11.99 2.58 9.68
CA ALA A 22 11.73 2.51 11.11
C ALA A 22 11.41 1.08 11.59
N LEU A 23 10.65 0.32 10.80
CA LEU A 23 10.35 -1.08 11.12
C LEU A 23 11.62 -1.95 11.08
N ARG A 24 12.46 -1.78 10.07
CA ARG A 24 13.74 -2.51 9.97
C ARG A 24 14.65 -2.19 11.13
N GLU A 25 14.92 -0.91 11.37
CA GLU A 25 15.82 -0.46 12.44
C GLU A 25 15.32 -0.92 13.82
N GLY A 26 14.01 -0.86 14.06
CA GLY A 26 13.42 -1.35 15.30
C GLY A 26 13.59 -2.85 15.50
N LEU A 27 13.47 -3.66 14.43
CA LEU A 27 13.69 -5.11 14.51
C LEU A 27 15.18 -5.45 14.68
N GLU A 28 16.08 -4.75 13.99
CA GLU A 28 17.53 -4.90 14.16
C GLU A 28 17.94 -4.57 15.60
N GLU A 29 17.41 -3.49 16.18
CA GLU A 29 17.69 -3.12 17.58
C GLU A 29 17.16 -4.17 18.58
N ILE A 30 16.02 -4.79 18.28
CA ILE A 30 15.48 -5.89 19.09
C ILE A 30 16.35 -7.12 18.97
N GLU A 31 16.80 -7.48 17.76
CA GLU A 31 17.71 -8.60 17.52
C GLU A 31 19.03 -8.40 18.27
N GLU A 32 19.63 -7.21 18.21
CA GLU A 32 20.87 -6.89 18.91
C GLU A 32 20.74 -7.01 20.44
N ARG A 33 19.59 -6.63 21.00
CA ARG A 33 19.36 -6.60 22.45
C ARG A 33 18.86 -7.92 23.03
N HIS A 34 18.02 -8.65 22.29
CA HIS A 34 17.27 -9.81 22.80
C HIS A 34 17.48 -11.09 22.00
N GLY A 35 18.22 -11.02 20.89
CA GLY A 35 18.47 -12.13 19.99
C GLY A 35 17.42 -12.27 18.90
N ARG A 36 17.79 -13.03 17.87
CA ARG A 36 17.00 -13.20 16.65
C ARG A 36 15.64 -13.84 16.87
N ASP A 37 15.56 -14.86 17.72
CA ASP A 37 14.29 -15.58 17.98
C ASP A 37 13.21 -14.63 18.52
N VAL A 38 13.59 -13.68 19.38
CA VAL A 38 12.69 -12.66 19.92
C VAL A 38 12.29 -11.65 18.84
N ALA A 39 13.23 -11.22 17.99
CA ALA A 39 12.93 -10.33 16.88
C ALA A 39 11.96 -10.96 15.87
N ASP A 40 12.12 -12.25 15.56
CA ASP A 40 11.23 -13.01 14.69
C ASP A 40 9.82 -13.14 15.31
N GLU A 41 9.72 -13.39 16.61
CA GLU A 41 8.43 -13.40 17.32
C GLU A 41 7.75 -12.02 17.31
N VAL A 42 8.51 -10.95 17.57
CA VAL A 42 8.00 -9.58 17.48
C VAL A 42 7.52 -9.25 16.06
N ALA A 43 8.26 -9.63 15.02
CA ALA A 43 7.86 -9.43 13.64
C ALA A 43 6.53 -10.13 13.31
N GLY A 44 6.28 -11.31 13.91
CA GLY A 44 5.00 -12.03 13.79
C GLY A 44 3.83 -11.40 14.55
N LEU A 45 4.09 -10.57 15.56
CA LEU A 45 3.07 -9.86 16.34
C LEU A 45 2.68 -8.50 15.75
N VAL A 46 3.55 -7.91 14.94
CA VAL A 46 3.31 -6.61 14.31
C VAL A 46 2.39 -6.79 13.10
N ASP A 47 1.24 -6.10 13.10
CA ASP A 47 0.37 -5.98 11.93
C ASP A 47 0.99 -5.02 10.89
N VAL A 48 1.92 -5.56 10.11
CA VAL A 48 2.60 -4.82 9.04
C VAL A 48 1.59 -4.29 8.01
N ASP A 49 0.61 -5.10 7.62
CA ASP A 49 -0.40 -4.69 6.64
C ASP A 49 -1.24 -3.51 7.14
N GLY A 50 -1.64 -3.52 8.41
CA GLY A 50 -2.35 -2.40 9.04
C GLY A 50 -1.53 -1.11 9.07
N VAL A 51 -0.22 -1.19 9.35
CA VAL A 51 0.70 -0.04 9.33
C VAL A 51 0.78 0.59 7.94
N PHE A 52 0.80 -0.23 6.88
CA PHE A 52 0.95 0.24 5.51
C PHE A 52 -0.37 0.51 4.77
N ALA A 53 -1.53 0.12 5.33
CA ALA A 53 -2.84 0.27 4.68
C ALA A 53 -3.14 1.72 4.24
N GLY A 54 -2.85 2.71 5.10
CA GLY A 54 -3.06 4.13 4.80
C GLY A 54 -2.01 4.75 3.85
N LEU A 55 -0.91 4.02 3.60
CA LEU A 55 0.20 4.46 2.76
C LEU A 55 0.17 3.82 1.37
N ARG A 56 -0.76 2.88 1.14
CA ARG A 56 -0.94 2.26 -0.17
C ARG A 56 -1.47 3.30 -1.14
N GLU A 57 -0.91 3.29 -2.35
CA GLU A 57 -1.43 4.11 -3.43
C GLU A 57 -2.86 3.62 -3.73
N VAL A 58 -3.84 4.45 -3.40
CA VAL A 58 -5.19 4.28 -3.94
C VAL A 58 -5.04 4.64 -5.41
N THR A 59 -4.89 3.63 -6.26
CA THR A 59 -5.20 3.78 -7.67
C THR A 59 -6.71 4.00 -7.72
N SER A 60 -7.14 5.24 -7.45
CA SER A 60 -8.42 5.72 -7.92
C SER A 60 -8.29 5.62 -9.43
N ARG A 61 -8.69 4.46 -9.97
CA ARG A 61 -9.08 4.32 -11.35
C ARG A 61 -10.02 5.49 -11.55
N ARG A 62 -9.53 6.58 -12.18
CA ARG A 62 -10.41 7.48 -12.90
C ARG A 62 -11.20 6.51 -13.76
N ALA A 63 -12.47 6.29 -13.41
CA ALA A 63 -13.38 5.65 -14.32
C ALA A 63 -13.24 6.47 -15.60
N ASP A 64 -12.60 5.87 -16.60
CA ASP A 64 -12.61 6.42 -17.93
C ASP A 64 -14.10 6.47 -18.30
N PRO A 65 -14.68 7.64 -18.58
CA PRO A 65 -16.10 7.71 -18.91
C PRO A 65 -16.45 7.01 -20.24
N ASP A 66 -15.45 6.48 -20.95
CA ASP A 66 -15.56 5.79 -22.24
C ASP A 66 -15.60 4.24 -22.14
N ASP A 67 -15.68 3.65 -20.94
CA ASP A 67 -16.10 2.24 -20.80
C ASP A 67 -17.63 2.13 -21.04
N GLU A 68 -18.05 2.44 -22.27
CA GLU A 68 -19.39 2.15 -22.77
C GLU A 68 -19.62 0.63 -22.68
N GLU A 69 -20.53 0.28 -21.77
CA GLU A 69 -21.03 -1.06 -21.51
C GLU A 69 -21.52 -1.69 -22.82
N TRP A 70 -20.72 -2.60 -23.39
CA TRP A 70 -21.11 -3.39 -24.57
C TRP A 70 -22.31 -4.27 -24.22
N GLU A 71 -23.53 -3.76 -24.40
CA GLU A 71 -24.75 -4.58 -24.34
C GLU A 71 -24.78 -5.54 -25.53
N PHE A 72 -24.56 -6.82 -25.27
CA PHE A 72 -24.69 -7.90 -26.25
C PHE A 72 -26.15 -8.02 -26.68
N LYS A 73 -26.49 -7.54 -27.88
CA LYS A 73 -27.81 -7.77 -28.48
C LYS A 73 -27.89 -9.21 -28.97
N PRO A 74 -28.83 -10.04 -28.50
CA PRO A 74 -29.00 -11.40 -28.99
C PRO A 74 -29.47 -11.35 -30.45
N VAL A 75 -28.68 -11.97 -31.34
CA VAL A 75 -29.06 -12.16 -32.74
C VAL A 75 -30.20 -13.18 -32.75
N THR A 76 -31.43 -12.72 -32.94
CA THR A 76 -32.56 -13.59 -33.26
C THR A 76 -32.34 -14.12 -34.67
N SER A 77 -31.91 -15.37 -34.80
CA SER A 77 -31.96 -16.11 -36.05
C SER A 77 -33.42 -16.40 -36.39
N ILE A 78 -33.85 -15.93 -37.57
CA ILE A 78 -35.04 -16.40 -38.30
C ILE A 78 -34.61 -17.54 -39.22
#